data_AF-A0A3A9EYS8-F1
#
_entry.id   AF-A0A3A9EYS8-F1
#
_cell.length_a   1.000
_cell.length_b   1.000
_cell.length_c   1.000
_cell.angle_alpha   90.00
_cell.angle_beta   90.00
_cell.angle_gamma   90.00
#
_symmetry.space_group_name_H-M   'P 1'
#
loop_
_entity.id
_entity.type
_entity.pdbx_description
1 polymer ?
#
loop_
_entity_poly.entity_id
_entity_poly.type
_entity_poly.pdbx_seq_one_letter_code
_entity_poly.pdbx_strand_id
1 'polypeptide(L)'
;MADDNCKEKILSEDYYDIIMNYLVPREGEATDYYCLKYVEERLGILYIPSKGLPPLSLNEYNYRLIPKLYALVQAGEEQYYRSLNASNILAVQNPPLDLKGRDCLLCFMDTGIDYMDDAFRFSDGTTKILSIWDQTIQEGEAPEGYSYGTQYSSEDINRALESDSPYTIVPSRDENGHGTMMAKLAIAAAPNAKIVMVKLKEAKQNLKDFYIIREGALAYSETDMLLAAKYLDSFAIEYRRPIVICIGLGTNMGDHSGHSVLDMYLNQIAEKRSRAVVIAAGNEGNARHHYYGDFVNQSKFSIPDLYGTGQGCNYYNEVEIKVGEGENGFITELWVGKPNIVTVSVRSPGGELLPRVPILNGSSDAYHFIYENTDVQVEYRLIEEGIGDELIFIRFVNPSPGIWTIGVYRNDNAGYSTENNMVWGTWIYHMWLPITGFISEDTYFLESNPTVTITEPSTAESPMGVATYNDLNNSLYINSGRGYTMNRQIKPDFVAPGVCVIIGGKVCAKER
;
A
#
# COMPACT_ATOMS: atom_id res chain seq x y z
N MET A 1 -32.32 -1.80 -14.81
CA MET A 1 -32.02 -0.39 -15.18
C MET A 1 -31.70 0.44 -13.93
N ALA A 2 -30.80 -0.01 -13.06
CA ALA A 2 -30.47 0.70 -11.83
C ALA A 2 -28.97 0.66 -11.45
N ASP A 3 -28.08 0.23 -12.36
CA ASP A 3 -26.64 0.11 -12.02
C ASP A 3 -25.68 0.78 -13.02
N ASP A 4 -26.15 1.25 -14.19
CA ASP A 4 -25.33 1.99 -15.16
C ASP A 4 -24.80 3.33 -14.60
N ASN A 5 -25.54 3.95 -13.68
CA ASN A 5 -25.16 5.24 -13.09
C ASN A 5 -23.93 5.13 -12.16
N CYS A 6 -23.70 3.97 -11.54
CA CYS A 6 -22.55 3.78 -10.67
C CYS A 6 -21.24 3.61 -11.44
N LYS A 7 -21.29 2.96 -12.62
CA LYS A 7 -20.11 2.70 -13.45
C LYS A 7 -19.35 3.98 -13.81
N GLU A 8 -20.07 4.98 -14.32
CA GLU A 8 -19.48 6.27 -14.70
C GLU A 8 -18.80 6.96 -13.51
N LYS A 9 -19.45 6.97 -12.35
CA LYS A 9 -18.93 7.59 -11.12
C LYS A 9 -17.67 6.90 -10.58
N ILE A 10 -17.61 5.57 -10.70
CA ILE A 10 -16.45 4.78 -10.28
C ILE A 10 -15.24 5.06 -11.19
N LEU A 11 -15.48 5.23 -12.50
CA LEU A 11 -14.39 5.36 -13.48
C LEU A 11 -13.96 6.81 -13.74
N SER A 12 -14.84 7.78 -13.54
CA SER A 12 -14.58 9.17 -13.89
C SER A 12 -13.63 9.88 -12.91
N GLU A 13 -12.70 10.64 -13.48
CA GLU A 13 -11.79 11.54 -12.76
C GLU A 13 -12.51 12.69 -12.05
N ASP A 14 -13.74 13.00 -12.47
CA ASP A 14 -14.57 14.06 -11.88
C ASP A 14 -15.18 13.64 -10.55
N TYR A 15 -14.94 12.42 -10.07
CA TYR A 15 -15.50 11.89 -8.81
C TYR A 15 -14.39 11.54 -7.82
N TYR A 16 -14.58 11.96 -6.57
CA TYR A 16 -13.78 11.49 -5.45
C TYR A 16 -14.29 10.15 -4.94
N ASP A 17 -13.35 9.29 -4.55
CA ASP A 17 -13.62 8.03 -3.89
C ASP A 17 -13.36 8.24 -2.39
N ILE A 18 -14.40 8.14 -1.57
CA ILE A 18 -14.32 8.33 -0.12
C ILE A 18 -14.68 7.03 0.58
N ILE A 19 -13.77 6.52 1.39
CA ILE A 19 -13.99 5.34 2.23
C ILE A 19 -14.88 5.74 3.41
N MET A 20 -15.89 4.93 3.71
CA MET A 20 -16.84 5.14 4.79
C MET A 20 -16.79 3.97 5.78
N ASN A 21 -16.37 4.22 7.02
CA ASN A 21 -16.23 3.22 8.09
C ASN A 21 -17.42 3.18 9.08
N TYR A 22 -18.50 3.89 8.78
CA TYR A 22 -19.78 3.86 9.50
C TYR A 22 -20.90 3.98 8.46
N LEU A 23 -21.93 3.13 8.47
CA LEU A 23 -23.11 3.34 7.63
C LEU A 23 -24.36 2.67 8.21
N VAL A 24 -25.49 3.40 8.22
CA VAL A 24 -26.84 2.85 7.90
C VAL A 24 -27.69 3.99 7.31
N PRO A 25 -28.16 3.88 6.05
CA PRO A 25 -29.50 3.36 5.81
C PRO A 25 -29.58 2.28 4.72
N ARG A 26 -30.39 1.23 4.92
CA ARG A 26 -30.95 0.40 3.81
C ARG A 26 -32.13 1.20 3.22
N GLU A 27 -32.40 1.30 1.91
CA GLU A 27 -32.13 0.47 0.72
C GLU A 27 -31.84 1.36 -0.52
N GLY A 28 -31.02 0.90 -1.46
CA GLY A 28 -31.25 1.17 -2.90
C GLY A 28 -30.87 2.52 -3.54
N GLU A 29 -30.11 3.41 -2.93
CA GLU A 29 -29.87 4.75 -3.48
C GLU A 29 -28.49 4.92 -4.17
N ALA A 30 -28.34 4.36 -5.37
CA ALA A 30 -27.61 5.11 -6.39
C ALA A 30 -28.53 6.27 -6.79
N THR A 31 -28.27 7.46 -6.27
CA THR A 31 -28.98 8.66 -6.73
C THR A 31 -28.32 9.14 -8.02
N ASP A 32 -28.96 10.06 -8.73
CA ASP A 32 -28.29 10.75 -9.85
C ASP A 32 -27.00 11.45 -9.40
N TYR A 33 -26.88 11.81 -8.12
CA TYR A 33 -25.78 12.59 -7.59
C TYR A 33 -24.55 11.78 -7.16
N TYR A 34 -24.73 10.65 -6.46
CA TYR A 34 -23.61 9.85 -5.92
C TYR A 34 -23.81 8.36 -6.18
N CYS A 35 -22.76 7.56 -5.95
CA CYS A 35 -22.84 6.10 -5.91
C CYS A 35 -22.24 5.60 -4.59
N LEU A 36 -22.93 4.68 -3.92
CA LEU A 36 -22.42 4.03 -2.70
C LEU A 36 -22.28 2.53 -2.96
N LYS A 37 -21.06 2.00 -2.81
CA LYS A 37 -20.78 0.57 -2.91
C LYS A 37 -20.33 0.02 -1.57
N TYR A 38 -21.09 -0.94 -1.04
CA TYR A 38 -20.75 -1.62 0.20
C TYR A 38 -19.67 -2.66 -0.05
N VAL A 39 -18.60 -2.60 0.74
CA VAL A 39 -17.58 -3.65 0.82
C VAL A 39 -18.06 -4.73 1.78
N GLU A 40 -18.54 -4.32 2.95
CA GLU A 40 -19.23 -5.15 3.95
C GLU A 40 -20.31 -4.33 4.71
N GLU A 41 -20.80 -4.80 5.86
CA GLU A 41 -21.94 -4.16 6.55
C GLU A 41 -21.61 -2.73 7.03
N ARG A 42 -20.39 -2.50 7.51
CA ARG A 42 -19.94 -1.21 8.07
C ARG A 42 -18.86 -0.50 7.27
N LEU A 43 -18.53 -1.04 6.09
CA LEU A 43 -17.52 -0.50 5.21
C LEU A 43 -18.11 -0.29 3.82
N GLY A 44 -18.06 0.94 3.34
CA GLY A 44 -18.50 1.30 2.01
C GLY A 44 -17.58 2.31 1.33
N ILE A 45 -17.78 2.50 0.04
CA ILE A 45 -17.06 3.46 -0.79
C ILE A 45 -18.10 4.38 -1.42
N LEU A 46 -18.00 5.67 -1.11
CA LEU A 46 -18.84 6.72 -1.65
C LEU A 46 -18.11 7.41 -2.81
N TYR A 47 -18.71 7.34 -3.99
CA TYR A 47 -18.28 8.06 -5.18
C TYR A 47 -19.13 9.32 -5.33
N ILE A 48 -18.52 10.49 -5.16
CA ILE A 48 -19.21 11.78 -5.13
C ILE A 48 -18.55 12.77 -6.12
N PRO A 49 -19.31 13.63 -6.82
CA PRO A 49 -18.71 14.60 -7.73
C PRO A 49 -17.73 15.51 -6.99
N SER A 50 -16.52 15.63 -7.51
CA SER A 50 -15.49 16.55 -7.00
C SER A 50 -15.89 18.01 -7.21
N LYS A 51 -16.65 18.31 -8.28
CA LYS A 51 -17.11 19.66 -8.58
C LYS A 51 -18.03 20.18 -7.48
N GLY A 52 -17.61 21.28 -6.85
CA GLY A 52 -18.36 21.93 -5.77
C GLY A 52 -17.99 21.42 -4.38
N LEU A 53 -17.10 20.43 -4.30
CA LEU A 53 -16.42 20.04 -3.07
C LEU A 53 -15.04 20.72 -2.97
N PRO A 54 -14.52 20.93 -1.76
CA PRO A 54 -13.14 21.38 -1.61
C PRO A 54 -12.15 20.30 -2.12
N PRO A 55 -10.93 20.69 -2.53
CA PRO A 55 -9.89 19.72 -2.85
C PRO A 55 -9.61 18.78 -1.68
N LEU A 56 -9.18 17.55 -1.98
CA LEU A 56 -8.71 16.62 -0.97
C LEU A 56 -7.62 17.27 -0.12
N SER A 57 -7.88 17.34 1.17
CA SER A 57 -7.01 17.86 2.21
C SER A 57 -7.39 17.18 3.51
N LEU A 58 -6.46 17.13 4.46
CA LEU A 58 -6.80 16.56 5.76
C LEU A 58 -7.74 17.49 6.53
N ASN A 59 -7.77 18.79 6.22
CA ASN A 59 -8.68 19.73 6.88
C ASN A 59 -10.15 19.53 6.56
N GLU A 60 -10.43 19.15 5.32
CA GLU A 60 -11.79 18.97 4.83
C GLU A 60 -12.24 17.51 4.97
N TYR A 61 -11.29 16.58 4.95
CA TYR A 61 -11.54 15.15 4.97
C TYR A 61 -10.66 14.45 6.01
N ASN A 62 -11.26 13.56 6.80
CA ASN A 62 -10.49 12.72 7.70
C ASN A 62 -9.50 11.84 6.90
N TYR A 63 -8.26 11.75 7.39
CA TYR A 63 -7.18 10.97 6.75
C TYR A 63 -7.61 9.54 6.43
N ARG A 64 -8.36 8.91 7.32
CA ARG A 64 -8.87 7.54 7.18
C ARG A 64 -9.84 7.35 6.02
N LEU A 65 -10.56 8.40 5.64
CA LEU A 65 -11.58 8.34 4.59
C LEU A 65 -10.98 8.59 3.20
N ILE A 66 -9.79 9.18 3.13
CA ILE A 66 -9.03 9.34 1.89
C ILE A 66 -8.29 8.03 1.58
N PRO A 67 -8.60 7.36 0.46
CA PRO A 67 -7.97 6.09 0.07
C PRO A 67 -6.46 6.21 -0.05
N LYS A 68 -5.72 5.17 0.33
CA LYS A 68 -4.27 5.11 0.08
C LYS A 68 -3.95 4.62 -1.34
N LEU A 69 -2.71 4.88 -1.76
CA LEU A 69 -2.15 4.38 -3.01
C LEU A 69 -1.13 3.29 -2.74
N TYR A 70 -1.20 2.21 -3.51
CA TYR A 70 -0.33 1.04 -3.40
C TYR A 70 0.48 0.84 -4.68
N ALA A 71 1.75 0.49 -4.52
CA ALA A 71 2.68 0.16 -5.59
C ALA A 71 2.94 -1.35 -5.63
N LEU A 72 3.50 -1.83 -6.75
CA LEU A 72 3.98 -3.20 -6.87
C LEU A 72 5.24 -3.41 -6.02
N VAL A 73 5.31 -4.52 -5.30
CA VAL A 73 6.45 -4.89 -4.43
C VAL A 73 7.37 -5.84 -5.19
N GLN A 74 8.03 -5.32 -6.22
CA GLN A 74 9.07 -6.05 -6.98
C GLN A 74 10.29 -5.17 -7.19
N ALA A 75 11.48 -5.79 -7.16
CA ALA A 75 12.73 -5.12 -7.47
C ALA A 75 13.26 -5.62 -8.84
N GLY A 76 13.25 -4.75 -9.85
CA GLY A 76 13.87 -4.98 -11.16
C GLY A 76 13.24 -6.07 -12.05
N GLU A 77 13.74 -6.18 -13.29
CA GLU A 77 13.23 -7.07 -14.34
C GLU A 77 14.04 -8.38 -14.55
N GLU A 78 15.11 -8.62 -13.79
CA GLU A 78 16.04 -9.71 -14.11
C GLU A 78 15.60 -11.11 -13.62
N GLN A 79 15.38 -12.00 -14.60
CA GLN A 79 14.91 -13.39 -14.47
C GLN A 79 16.08 -14.41 -14.47
N TYR A 80 16.36 -15.18 -13.40
CA TYR A 80 17.24 -16.40 -13.46
C TYR A 80 16.78 -17.50 -12.47
N TYR A 81 17.44 -18.69 -12.26
CA TYR A 81 16.75 -20.03 -12.06
C TYR A 81 16.94 -21.08 -10.84
N ARG A 82 16.14 -21.23 -9.70
CA ARG A 82 16.22 -22.15 -8.47
C ARG A 82 15.17 -22.21 -7.29
N SER A 83 14.10 -21.40 -7.13
CA SER A 83 13.51 -21.21 -5.77
C SER A 83 12.65 -22.32 -5.10
N LEU A 84 12.05 -23.28 -5.82
CA LEU A 84 11.12 -24.25 -5.19
C LEU A 84 11.79 -25.30 -4.28
N ASN A 85 13.03 -25.67 -4.60
CA ASN A 85 13.81 -26.62 -3.80
C ASN A 85 14.23 -26.01 -2.46
N ALA A 86 14.61 -24.72 -2.46
CA ALA A 86 15.02 -24.01 -1.25
C ALA A 86 13.86 -23.90 -0.24
N SER A 87 12.64 -23.72 -0.73
CA SER A 87 11.41 -23.71 0.09
C SER A 87 10.93 -25.11 0.51
N ASN A 88 11.64 -26.19 0.14
CA ASN A 88 11.28 -27.58 0.42
C ASN A 88 9.87 -28.01 -0.07
N ILE A 89 9.31 -27.26 -1.01
CA ILE A 89 7.97 -27.48 -1.58
C ILE A 89 7.92 -28.83 -2.31
N LEU A 90 8.98 -29.18 -3.04
CA LEU A 90 9.03 -30.44 -3.79
C LEU A 90 8.94 -31.66 -2.87
N ALA A 91 9.37 -31.57 -1.61
CA ALA A 91 9.30 -32.69 -0.68
C ALA A 91 7.85 -33.05 -0.31
N VAL A 92 6.97 -32.04 -0.16
CA VAL A 92 5.56 -32.26 0.20
C VAL A 92 4.68 -32.58 -1.02
N GLN A 93 5.10 -32.15 -2.21
CA GLN A 93 4.42 -32.50 -3.47
C GLN A 93 4.65 -33.95 -3.89
N ASN A 94 5.69 -34.60 -3.37
CA ASN A 94 6.01 -36.00 -3.65
C ASN A 94 5.38 -36.96 -2.62
N PRO A 95 5.23 -38.25 -2.94
CA PRO A 95 4.81 -39.26 -1.97
C PRO A 95 5.71 -39.28 -0.73
N PRO A 96 5.16 -39.53 0.47
CA PRO A 96 3.81 -40.04 0.73
C PRO A 96 2.73 -38.96 0.88
N LEU A 97 3.08 -37.67 0.92
CA LEU A 97 2.13 -36.60 1.20
C LEU A 97 1.31 -36.19 -0.04
N ASP A 98 1.96 -36.11 -1.21
CA ASP A 98 1.33 -35.80 -2.51
C ASP A 98 0.45 -34.52 -2.49
N LEU A 99 0.87 -33.50 -1.72
CA LEU A 99 0.12 -32.26 -1.53
C LEU A 99 0.37 -31.31 -2.71
N LYS A 100 -0.62 -31.20 -3.61
CA LYS A 100 -0.53 -30.42 -4.86
C LYS A 100 -1.56 -29.29 -4.96
N GLY A 101 -2.28 -28.98 -3.88
CA GLY A 101 -3.29 -27.92 -3.83
C GLY A 101 -4.61 -28.25 -4.54
N ARG A 102 -4.92 -29.53 -4.73
CA ARG A 102 -6.22 -29.96 -5.27
C ARG A 102 -7.36 -29.38 -4.42
N ASP A 103 -8.38 -28.86 -5.08
CA ASP A 103 -9.55 -28.23 -4.46
C ASP A 103 -9.24 -26.93 -3.66
N CYS A 104 -8.07 -26.33 -3.83
CA CYS A 104 -7.77 -24.98 -3.34
C CYS A 104 -7.84 -23.94 -4.47
N LEU A 105 -8.20 -22.71 -4.12
CA LEU A 105 -8.14 -21.56 -5.03
C LEU A 105 -6.99 -20.64 -4.61
N LEU A 106 -6.18 -20.22 -5.58
CA LEU A 106 -5.16 -19.20 -5.44
C LEU A 106 -5.73 -17.90 -6.02
N CYS A 107 -5.91 -16.92 -5.17
CA CYS A 107 -6.59 -15.67 -5.47
C CYS A 107 -5.57 -14.54 -5.53
N PHE A 108 -5.63 -13.70 -6.55
CA PHE A 108 -4.68 -12.59 -6.75
C PHE A 108 -5.44 -11.31 -7.05
N MET A 109 -4.93 -10.20 -6.55
CA MET A 109 -5.27 -8.85 -7.01
C MET A 109 -3.96 -8.20 -7.43
N ASP A 110 -3.79 -7.93 -8.72
CA ASP A 110 -2.49 -7.54 -9.28
C ASP A 110 -2.66 -6.91 -10.68
N THR A 111 -1.62 -6.96 -11.52
CA THR A 111 -1.58 -6.42 -12.89
C THR A 111 -2.35 -7.25 -13.92
N GLY A 112 -2.89 -8.40 -13.52
CA GLY A 112 -3.60 -9.34 -14.37
C GLY A 112 -2.86 -10.66 -14.56
N ILE A 113 -3.25 -11.42 -15.57
CA ILE A 113 -2.64 -12.72 -15.89
C ILE A 113 -2.61 -12.96 -17.41
N ASP A 114 -1.48 -13.40 -17.94
CA ASP A 114 -1.40 -13.97 -19.29
C ASP A 114 -2.02 -15.37 -19.29
N TYR A 115 -3.32 -15.44 -19.51
CA TYR A 115 -4.09 -16.68 -19.49
C TYR A 115 -3.69 -17.69 -20.58
N MET A 116 -2.92 -17.26 -21.59
CA MET A 116 -2.48 -18.15 -22.66
C MET A 116 -1.24 -18.95 -22.29
N ASP A 117 -0.54 -18.59 -21.21
CA ASP A 117 0.67 -19.29 -20.77
C ASP A 117 0.38 -20.75 -20.37
N ASP A 118 1.23 -21.66 -20.84
CA ASP A 118 1.08 -23.11 -20.60
C ASP A 118 1.13 -23.49 -19.12
N ALA A 119 1.77 -22.69 -18.25
CA ALA A 119 1.78 -22.93 -16.81
C ALA A 119 0.36 -22.94 -16.20
N PHE A 120 -0.56 -22.20 -16.82
CA PHE A 120 -1.95 -22.06 -16.39
C PHE A 120 -2.89 -23.03 -17.08
N ARG A 121 -2.38 -24.06 -17.75
CA ARG A 121 -3.20 -25.13 -18.35
C ARG A 121 -3.07 -26.43 -17.57
N PHE A 122 -4.17 -27.16 -17.44
CA PHE A 122 -4.16 -28.55 -17.04
C PHE A 122 -3.61 -29.42 -18.18
N SER A 123 -3.28 -30.67 -17.87
CA SER A 123 -2.74 -31.61 -18.86
C SER A 123 -3.70 -31.97 -19.99
N ASP A 124 -5.00 -31.75 -19.79
CA ASP A 124 -6.04 -31.94 -20.82
C ASP A 124 -6.21 -30.71 -21.73
N GLY A 125 -5.43 -29.64 -21.51
CA GLY A 125 -5.47 -28.40 -22.28
C GLY A 125 -6.42 -27.35 -21.72
N THR A 126 -7.27 -27.69 -20.75
CA THR A 126 -8.19 -26.73 -20.13
C THR A 126 -7.48 -25.76 -19.18
N THR A 127 -8.03 -24.58 -18.98
CA THR A 127 -7.44 -23.57 -18.09
C THR A 127 -7.54 -23.94 -16.61
N LYS A 128 -6.51 -23.59 -15.84
CA LYS A 128 -6.50 -23.56 -14.37
C LYS A 128 -7.18 -22.31 -13.82
N ILE A 129 -7.43 -21.30 -14.67
CA ILE A 129 -8.01 -20.04 -14.27
C ILE A 129 -9.54 -20.18 -14.23
N LEU A 130 -10.10 -20.05 -13.04
CA LEU A 130 -11.52 -20.13 -12.79
C LEU A 130 -12.25 -18.85 -13.20
N SER A 131 -11.63 -17.69 -12.93
CA SER A 131 -12.20 -16.39 -13.28
C SER A 131 -11.11 -15.32 -13.37
N ILE A 132 -11.27 -14.40 -14.31
CA ILE A 132 -10.53 -13.14 -14.40
C ILE A 132 -11.55 -12.00 -14.26
N TRP A 133 -11.39 -11.13 -13.27
CA TRP A 133 -12.06 -9.84 -13.25
C TRP A 133 -11.07 -8.76 -13.69
N ASP A 134 -11.26 -8.21 -14.88
CA ASP A 134 -10.45 -7.12 -15.39
C ASP A 134 -11.15 -5.79 -15.14
N GLN A 135 -10.66 -5.03 -14.15
CA GLN A 135 -11.24 -3.74 -13.79
C GLN A 135 -11.02 -2.65 -14.85
N THR A 136 -10.13 -2.88 -15.83
CA THR A 136 -9.79 -1.91 -16.89
C THR A 136 -10.70 -2.02 -18.10
N ILE A 137 -11.29 -3.19 -18.35
CA ILE A 137 -12.13 -3.45 -19.53
C ILE A 137 -13.61 -3.23 -19.20
N GLN A 138 -14.29 -2.37 -19.97
CA GLN A 138 -15.64 -1.91 -19.64
C GLN A 138 -16.71 -2.41 -20.63
N GLU A 139 -16.31 -3.06 -21.71
CA GLU A 139 -17.20 -3.46 -22.80
C GLU A 139 -18.01 -4.71 -22.49
N GLY A 140 -17.56 -5.54 -21.55
CA GLY A 140 -18.27 -6.76 -21.13
C GLY A 140 -19.10 -6.59 -19.86
N GLU A 141 -19.54 -7.73 -19.33
CA GLU A 141 -20.36 -7.77 -18.12
C GLU A 141 -19.47 -7.73 -16.86
N ALA A 142 -19.79 -6.80 -15.95
CA ALA A 142 -19.16 -6.75 -14.64
C ALA A 142 -19.58 -7.98 -13.81
N PRO A 143 -18.74 -8.40 -12.83
CA PRO A 143 -19.13 -9.49 -11.93
C PRO A 143 -20.44 -9.19 -11.19
N GLU A 144 -21.19 -10.24 -10.82
CA GLU A 144 -22.46 -10.08 -10.12
C GLU A 144 -22.30 -9.26 -8.82
N GLY A 145 -23.08 -8.18 -8.70
CA GLY A 145 -23.03 -7.25 -7.56
C GLY A 145 -21.98 -6.13 -7.69
N TYR A 146 -21.29 -6.04 -8.83
CA TYR A 146 -20.35 -4.97 -9.19
C TYR A 146 -20.85 -4.22 -10.42
N SER A 147 -20.37 -2.99 -10.61
CA SER A 147 -20.86 -2.09 -11.68
C SER A 147 -19.81 -1.72 -12.72
N TYR A 148 -18.59 -2.24 -12.62
CA TYR A 148 -17.49 -1.90 -13.52
C TYR A 148 -16.53 -3.07 -13.70
N GLY A 149 -15.66 -2.94 -14.71
CA GLY A 149 -14.82 -4.02 -15.18
C GLY A 149 -15.60 -5.09 -15.93
N THR A 150 -14.88 -6.12 -16.37
CA THR A 150 -15.44 -7.27 -17.08
C THR A 150 -14.98 -8.57 -16.43
N GLN A 151 -15.91 -9.50 -16.19
CA GLN A 151 -15.59 -10.85 -15.73
C GLN A 151 -15.49 -11.82 -16.91
N TYR A 152 -14.45 -12.64 -16.91
CA TYR A 152 -14.27 -13.76 -17.83
C TYR A 152 -14.24 -15.06 -17.05
N SER A 153 -15.16 -15.96 -17.39
CA SER A 153 -15.26 -17.29 -16.78
C SER A 153 -14.23 -18.26 -17.34
N SER A 154 -14.05 -19.42 -16.69
CA SER A 154 -13.23 -20.50 -17.24
C SER A 154 -13.71 -20.98 -18.61
N GLU A 155 -15.00 -20.91 -18.87
CA GLU A 155 -15.65 -21.24 -20.14
C GLU A 155 -15.27 -20.25 -21.23
N ASP A 156 -15.26 -18.95 -20.91
CA ASP A 156 -14.80 -17.90 -21.83
C ASP A 156 -13.33 -18.07 -22.17
N ILE A 157 -12.51 -18.36 -21.16
CA ILE A 157 -11.07 -18.55 -21.32
C ILE A 157 -10.79 -19.81 -22.16
N ASN A 158 -11.43 -20.94 -21.89
CA ASN A 158 -11.26 -22.15 -22.70
C ASN A 158 -11.69 -21.92 -24.15
N ARG A 159 -12.82 -21.24 -24.37
CA ARG A 159 -13.28 -20.86 -25.71
C ARG A 159 -12.29 -19.92 -26.40
N ALA A 160 -11.64 -19.01 -25.67
CA ALA A 160 -10.57 -18.18 -26.20
C ALA A 160 -9.34 -18.99 -26.57
N LEU A 161 -8.93 -19.96 -25.74
CA LEU A 161 -7.77 -20.84 -25.98
C LEU A 161 -7.94 -21.74 -27.20
N GLU A 162 -9.17 -22.08 -27.57
CA GLU A 162 -9.51 -22.85 -28.79
C GLU A 162 -9.58 -21.99 -30.06
N SER A 163 -9.57 -20.67 -29.92
CA SER A 163 -9.71 -19.73 -31.04
C SER A 163 -8.36 -19.36 -31.66
N ASP A 164 -8.33 -19.15 -32.98
CA ASP A 164 -7.19 -18.52 -33.67
C ASP A 164 -6.99 -17.04 -33.28
N SER A 165 -7.96 -16.44 -32.58
CA SER A 165 -7.89 -15.06 -32.08
C SER A 165 -8.38 -14.95 -30.63
N PRO A 166 -7.63 -15.49 -29.66
CA PRO A 166 -8.08 -15.58 -28.26
C PRO A 166 -8.54 -14.23 -27.67
N TYR A 167 -7.80 -13.16 -27.98
CA TYR A 167 -8.04 -11.83 -27.44
C TYR A 167 -9.30 -11.13 -27.98
N THR A 168 -9.95 -11.65 -29.03
CA THR A 168 -11.27 -11.15 -29.42
C THR A 168 -12.38 -11.64 -28.50
N ILE A 169 -12.13 -12.72 -27.75
CA ILE A 169 -13.08 -13.32 -26.82
C ILE A 169 -12.75 -12.87 -25.39
N VAL A 170 -11.48 -12.98 -24.98
CA VAL A 170 -10.98 -12.49 -23.69
C VAL A 170 -9.88 -11.46 -23.95
N PRO A 171 -10.21 -10.17 -24.08
CA PRO A 171 -9.21 -9.12 -24.36
C PRO A 171 -8.26 -8.80 -23.19
N SER A 172 -8.47 -9.38 -22.01
CA SER A 172 -7.60 -9.17 -20.84
C SER A 172 -6.17 -9.66 -21.08
N ARG A 173 -5.21 -8.83 -20.70
CA ARG A 173 -3.77 -9.06 -20.84
C ARG A 173 -3.06 -8.59 -19.57
N ASP A 174 -1.89 -9.14 -19.32
CA ASP A 174 -0.97 -8.63 -18.30
C ASP A 174 0.23 -7.99 -18.99
N GLU A 175 0.12 -6.69 -19.26
CA GLU A 175 1.18 -5.95 -19.96
C GLU A 175 2.40 -5.68 -19.08
N ASN A 176 2.23 -5.74 -17.76
CA ASN A 176 3.32 -5.55 -16.79
C ASN A 176 4.05 -6.87 -16.49
N GLY A 177 3.32 -7.97 -16.34
CA GLY A 177 3.86 -9.30 -16.08
C GLY A 177 4.01 -9.68 -14.60
N HIS A 178 3.86 -8.72 -13.67
CA HIS A 178 3.96 -8.95 -12.23
C HIS A 178 2.94 -9.99 -11.74
N GLY A 179 1.66 -9.81 -12.07
CA GLY A 179 0.59 -10.72 -11.69
C GLY A 179 0.73 -12.12 -12.30
N THR A 180 1.16 -12.20 -13.57
CA THR A 180 1.51 -13.47 -14.23
C THR A 180 2.63 -14.18 -13.48
N MET A 181 3.70 -13.48 -13.11
CA MET A 181 4.82 -14.06 -12.39
C MET A 181 4.39 -14.59 -11.01
N MET A 182 3.64 -13.80 -10.25
CA MET A 182 3.09 -14.22 -8.96
C MET A 182 2.22 -15.47 -9.08
N ALA A 183 1.30 -15.50 -10.04
CA ALA A 183 0.42 -16.63 -10.27
C ALA A 183 1.20 -17.88 -10.67
N LYS A 184 2.21 -17.75 -11.53
CA LYS A 184 3.08 -18.87 -11.90
C LYS A 184 3.83 -19.43 -10.69
N LEU A 185 4.34 -18.59 -9.79
CA LEU A 185 5.08 -19.02 -8.60
C LEU A 185 4.20 -19.86 -7.69
N ALA A 186 2.98 -19.37 -7.44
CA ALA A 186 2.02 -20.05 -6.59
C ALA A 186 1.55 -21.38 -7.21
N ILE A 187 1.33 -21.42 -8.53
CA ILE A 187 0.97 -22.67 -9.23
C ILE A 187 2.12 -23.68 -9.22
N ALA A 188 3.37 -23.23 -9.30
CA ALA A 188 4.50 -24.13 -9.17
C ALA A 188 4.55 -24.77 -7.77
N ALA A 189 4.05 -24.08 -6.73
CA ALA A 189 3.88 -24.62 -5.39
C ALA A 189 2.62 -25.49 -5.20
N ALA A 190 1.55 -25.20 -5.94
CA ALA A 190 0.27 -25.90 -5.85
C ALA A 190 -0.26 -26.22 -7.27
N PRO A 191 0.34 -27.20 -7.98
CA PRO A 191 0.11 -27.40 -9.42
C PRO A 191 -1.30 -27.84 -9.81
N ASN A 192 -2.09 -28.36 -8.85
CA ASN A 192 -3.48 -28.79 -9.05
C ASN A 192 -4.50 -27.80 -8.46
N ALA A 193 -4.06 -26.62 -8.01
CA ALA A 193 -4.95 -25.55 -7.60
C ALA A 193 -5.54 -24.82 -8.83
N LYS A 194 -6.65 -24.11 -8.61
CA LYS A 194 -7.22 -23.19 -9.59
C LYS A 194 -6.90 -21.74 -9.22
N ILE A 195 -6.99 -20.83 -10.18
CA ILE A 195 -6.65 -19.41 -10.02
C ILE A 195 -7.90 -18.55 -10.13
N VAL A 196 -8.00 -17.53 -9.29
CA VAL A 196 -8.90 -16.39 -9.49
C VAL A 196 -8.03 -15.14 -9.55
N MET A 197 -8.15 -14.36 -10.62
CA MET A 197 -7.32 -13.17 -10.84
C MET A 197 -8.21 -11.92 -10.91
N VAL A 198 -7.82 -10.87 -10.20
CA VAL A 198 -8.34 -9.52 -10.39
C VAL A 198 -7.22 -8.66 -10.98
N LYS A 199 -7.39 -8.16 -12.21
CA LYS A 199 -6.55 -7.10 -12.75
C LYS A 199 -7.07 -5.77 -12.22
N LEU A 200 -6.28 -5.13 -11.37
CA LEU A 200 -6.61 -3.83 -10.79
C LEU A 200 -6.51 -2.74 -11.85
N LYS A 201 -7.44 -1.78 -11.83
CA LYS A 201 -7.28 -0.53 -12.58
C LYS A 201 -6.36 0.42 -11.82
N GLU A 202 -5.73 1.33 -12.54
CA GLU A 202 -4.96 2.40 -11.89
C GLU A 202 -5.88 3.35 -11.10
N ALA A 203 -5.30 3.95 -10.06
CA ALA A 203 -5.94 4.99 -9.28
C ALA A 203 -6.20 6.24 -10.13
N LYS A 204 -7.27 6.94 -9.77
CA LYS A 204 -7.66 8.22 -10.37
C LYS A 204 -6.55 9.26 -10.18
N GLN A 205 -6.41 10.14 -11.17
CA GLN A 205 -5.44 11.22 -11.16
C GLN A 205 -5.66 12.16 -9.97
N ASN A 206 -6.91 12.43 -9.60
CA ASN A 206 -7.22 13.28 -8.46
C ASN A 206 -6.61 12.80 -7.12
N LEU A 207 -6.49 11.48 -6.93
CA LEU A 207 -5.87 10.87 -5.76
C LEU A 207 -4.34 10.86 -5.89
N LYS A 208 -3.81 10.59 -7.10
CA LYS A 208 -2.37 10.70 -7.40
C LYS A 208 -1.86 12.13 -7.15
N ASP A 209 -2.64 13.15 -7.53
CA ASP A 209 -2.32 14.56 -7.31
C ASP A 209 -2.31 14.94 -5.82
N PHE A 210 -3.25 14.41 -5.03
CA PHE A 210 -3.30 14.64 -3.59
C PHE A 210 -2.02 14.21 -2.86
N TYR A 211 -1.47 13.07 -3.25
CA TYR A 211 -0.23 12.50 -2.73
C TYR A 211 1.03 12.98 -3.46
N ILE A 212 0.87 13.73 -4.57
CA ILE A 212 1.93 14.14 -5.50
C ILE A 212 2.79 12.94 -5.91
N ILE A 213 2.15 11.92 -6.45
CA ILE A 213 2.86 10.75 -6.98
C ILE A 213 3.60 11.13 -8.26
N ARG A 214 4.82 10.62 -8.39
CA ARG A 214 5.63 10.76 -9.60
C ARG A 214 4.83 10.43 -10.87
N GLU A 215 4.98 11.29 -11.89
CA GLU A 215 4.32 11.12 -13.18
C GLU A 215 4.68 9.76 -13.81
N GLY A 216 3.66 9.06 -14.33
CA GLY A 216 3.81 7.75 -14.95
C GLY A 216 4.00 6.58 -13.98
N ALA A 217 4.01 6.81 -12.66
CA ALA A 217 4.06 5.72 -11.69
C ALA A 217 2.74 4.93 -11.69
N LEU A 218 2.86 3.60 -11.72
CA LEU A 218 1.74 2.67 -11.55
C LEU A 218 1.29 2.70 -10.08
N ALA A 219 0.08 3.18 -9.84
CA ALA A 219 -0.50 3.25 -8.50
C ALA A 219 -1.93 2.69 -8.51
N TYR A 220 -2.25 1.88 -7.49
CA TYR A 220 -3.54 1.26 -7.31
C TYR A 220 -4.24 1.84 -6.09
N SER A 221 -5.55 2.08 -6.19
CA SER A 221 -6.33 2.67 -5.09
C SER A 221 -6.73 1.62 -4.06
N GLU A 222 -6.69 2.00 -2.77
CA GLU A 222 -7.24 1.20 -1.67
C GLU A 222 -8.69 0.77 -1.93
N THR A 223 -9.49 1.62 -2.57
CA THR A 223 -10.91 1.34 -2.88
C THR A 223 -11.09 0.18 -3.85
N ASP A 224 -10.26 0.13 -4.90
CA ASP A 224 -10.26 -0.96 -5.88
C ASP A 224 -9.75 -2.27 -5.24
N MET A 225 -8.75 -2.18 -4.35
CA MET A 225 -8.24 -3.33 -3.60
C MET A 225 -9.27 -3.87 -2.60
N LEU A 226 -10.04 -3.01 -1.92
CA LEU A 226 -11.15 -3.43 -1.04
C LEU A 226 -12.23 -4.20 -1.82
N LEU A 227 -12.60 -3.71 -3.00
CA LEU A 227 -13.57 -4.39 -3.87
C LEU A 227 -12.99 -5.71 -4.44
N ALA A 228 -11.70 -5.73 -4.79
CA ALA A 228 -11.00 -6.96 -5.19
C ALA A 228 -10.99 -7.99 -4.06
N ALA A 229 -10.65 -7.59 -2.83
CA ALA A 229 -10.67 -8.48 -1.67
C ALA A 229 -12.06 -9.06 -1.40
N LYS A 230 -13.11 -8.24 -1.52
CA LYS A 230 -14.51 -8.68 -1.43
C LYS A 230 -14.85 -9.71 -2.51
N TYR A 231 -14.44 -9.46 -3.75
CA TYR A 231 -14.66 -10.36 -4.87
C TYR A 231 -13.94 -11.70 -4.65
N LEU A 232 -12.69 -11.68 -4.21
CA LEU A 232 -11.92 -12.90 -3.96
C LEU A 232 -12.47 -13.72 -2.78
N ASP A 233 -12.94 -13.08 -1.69
CA ASP A 233 -13.55 -13.79 -0.54
C ASP A 233 -14.87 -14.49 -0.92
N SER A 234 -15.63 -13.98 -1.89
CA SER A 234 -16.91 -14.59 -2.29
C SER A 234 -16.73 -16.00 -2.85
N PHE A 235 -15.61 -16.29 -3.52
CA PHE A 235 -15.32 -17.59 -4.12
C PHE A 235 -15.23 -18.72 -3.08
N ALA A 236 -14.79 -18.42 -1.86
CA ALA A 236 -14.77 -19.40 -0.79
C ALA A 236 -16.18 -19.89 -0.41
N ILE A 237 -17.19 -19.04 -0.59
CA ILE A 237 -18.60 -19.36 -0.33
C ILE A 237 -19.22 -20.05 -1.55
N GLU A 238 -19.10 -19.43 -2.72
CA GLU A 238 -19.72 -19.89 -3.96
C GLU A 238 -19.25 -21.29 -4.37
N TYR A 239 -17.94 -21.53 -4.34
CA TYR A 239 -17.34 -22.80 -4.74
C TYR A 239 -17.14 -23.77 -3.58
N ARG A 240 -17.38 -23.33 -2.34
CA ARG A 240 -17.14 -24.10 -1.10
C ARG A 240 -15.73 -24.69 -1.07
N ARG A 241 -14.73 -23.87 -1.43
CA ARG A 241 -13.31 -24.24 -1.48
C ARG A 241 -12.47 -23.33 -0.58
N PRO A 242 -11.36 -23.81 0.01
CA PRO A 242 -10.38 -22.95 0.63
C PRO A 242 -9.74 -22.00 -0.37
N ILE A 243 -9.53 -20.75 0.04
CA ILE A 243 -8.87 -19.73 -0.77
C ILE A 243 -7.58 -19.24 -0.09
N VAL A 244 -6.59 -18.92 -0.89
CA VAL A 244 -5.37 -18.22 -0.48
C VAL A 244 -5.27 -16.94 -1.30
N ILE A 245 -5.45 -15.79 -0.66
CA ILE A 245 -5.32 -14.47 -1.30
C ILE A 245 -3.87 -14.03 -1.19
N CYS A 246 -3.20 -13.85 -2.32
CA CYS A 246 -1.82 -13.40 -2.44
C CYS A 246 -1.79 -11.94 -2.90
N ILE A 247 -1.12 -11.08 -2.13
CA ILE A 247 -1.02 -9.64 -2.39
C ILE A 247 0.45 -9.26 -2.51
N GLY A 248 0.86 -8.86 -3.71
CA GLY A 248 2.21 -8.36 -4.03
C GLY A 248 2.30 -6.83 -4.09
N LEU A 249 1.38 -6.14 -3.43
CA LEU A 249 1.30 -4.68 -3.40
C LEU A 249 1.53 -4.14 -1.99
N GLY A 250 2.08 -2.93 -1.90
CA GLY A 250 2.39 -2.30 -0.63
C GLY A 250 2.44 -0.77 -0.71
N THR A 251 2.38 -0.13 0.45
CA THR A 251 2.54 1.32 0.60
C THR A 251 3.24 1.70 1.91
N ASN A 252 3.84 2.88 1.92
CA ASN A 252 4.37 3.52 3.13
C ASN A 252 3.38 4.53 3.75
N MET A 253 2.23 4.77 3.10
CA MET A 253 1.19 5.66 3.62
C MET A 253 0.42 4.94 4.73
N GLY A 254 0.32 5.55 5.90
CA GLY A 254 -0.36 4.98 7.06
C GLY A 254 0.51 4.95 8.30
N ASP A 255 -0.01 4.34 9.35
CA ASP A 255 0.61 4.31 10.68
C ASP A 255 1.53 3.10 10.89
N HIS A 256 1.55 2.16 9.93
CA HIS A 256 2.33 0.92 9.98
C HIS A 256 2.04 0.07 11.22
N SER A 257 0.80 0.10 11.70
CA SER A 257 0.41 -0.54 12.96
C SER A 257 -0.77 -1.51 12.84
N GLY A 258 -1.25 -1.76 11.62
CA GLY A 258 -2.32 -2.72 11.35
C GLY A 258 -3.73 -2.12 11.38
N HIS A 259 -3.86 -0.78 11.36
CA HIS A 259 -5.14 -0.10 11.54
C HIS A 259 -5.67 0.60 10.29
N SER A 260 -5.00 0.53 9.13
CA SER A 260 -5.62 1.03 7.89
C SER A 260 -6.90 0.26 7.55
N VAL A 261 -7.71 0.84 6.67
CA VAL A 261 -9.01 0.25 6.36
C VAL A 261 -8.83 -1.08 5.65
N LEU A 262 -7.89 -1.16 4.71
CA LEU A 262 -7.51 -2.41 4.07
C LEU A 262 -6.95 -3.44 5.07
N ASP A 263 -6.07 -3.04 6.01
CA ASP A 263 -5.55 -3.94 7.05
C ASP A 263 -6.68 -4.59 7.85
N MET A 264 -7.60 -3.77 8.35
CA MET A 264 -8.73 -4.23 9.13
C MET A 264 -9.65 -5.17 8.34
N TYR A 265 -9.90 -4.87 7.07
CA TYR A 265 -10.73 -5.72 6.23
C TYR A 265 -10.06 -7.07 5.91
N LEU A 266 -8.75 -7.06 5.64
CA LEU A 266 -7.98 -8.29 5.42
C LEU A 266 -7.87 -9.14 6.69
N ASN A 267 -7.77 -8.52 7.88
CA ASN A 267 -7.88 -9.23 9.16
C ASN A 267 -9.21 -10.00 9.25
N GLN A 268 -10.34 -9.33 9.00
CA GLN A 268 -11.64 -9.98 9.03
C GLN A 268 -11.76 -11.15 8.03
N ILE A 269 -11.16 -11.03 6.85
CA ILE A 269 -11.15 -12.12 5.86
C ILE A 269 -10.29 -13.29 6.38
N ALA A 270 -9.08 -13.01 6.86
CA ALA A 270 -8.14 -14.03 7.33
C ALA A 270 -8.65 -14.79 8.57
N GLU A 271 -9.47 -14.18 9.42
CA GLU A 271 -10.10 -14.82 10.57
C GLU A 271 -11.22 -15.81 10.20
N LYS A 272 -11.77 -15.72 8.98
CA LYS A 272 -12.81 -16.65 8.50
C LYS A 272 -12.20 -18.02 8.18
N ARG A 273 -12.95 -19.07 8.47
CA ARG A 273 -12.55 -20.44 8.11
C ARG A 273 -12.32 -20.58 6.60
N SER A 274 -11.30 -21.34 6.24
CA SER A 274 -10.95 -21.64 4.85
C SER A 274 -10.49 -20.43 4.03
N ARG A 275 -10.06 -19.35 4.69
CA ARG A 275 -9.40 -18.20 4.07
C ARG A 275 -7.99 -18.09 4.63
N ALA A 276 -7.03 -17.85 3.76
CA ALA A 276 -5.69 -17.40 4.14
C ALA A 276 -5.35 -16.17 3.31
N VAL A 277 -4.64 -15.21 3.91
CA VAL A 277 -4.14 -14.02 3.23
C VAL A 277 -2.64 -13.98 3.42
N VAL A 278 -1.91 -13.80 2.31
CA VAL A 278 -0.44 -13.77 2.25
C VAL A 278 -0.04 -12.47 1.56
N ILE A 279 0.80 -11.67 2.21
CA ILE A 279 1.14 -10.31 1.79
C ILE A 279 2.67 -10.17 1.77
N ALA A 280 3.21 -9.57 0.72
CA ALA A 280 4.63 -9.24 0.66
C ALA A 280 4.97 -8.14 1.68
N ALA A 281 6.09 -8.30 2.41
CA ALA A 281 6.49 -7.35 3.46
C ALA A 281 6.97 -5.98 2.94
N GLY A 282 7.11 -5.78 1.64
CA GLY A 282 7.67 -4.56 1.05
C GLY A 282 9.16 -4.67 0.70
N ASN A 283 9.64 -3.76 -0.16
CA ASN A 283 11.05 -3.65 -0.57
C ASN A 283 11.73 -2.36 -0.06
N GLU A 284 11.29 -1.86 1.10
CA GLU A 284 11.70 -0.56 1.65
C GLU A 284 12.83 -0.66 2.69
N GLY A 285 13.33 -1.86 2.98
CA GLY A 285 14.27 -2.13 4.09
C GLY A 285 15.63 -1.43 4.00
N ASN A 286 15.97 -0.92 2.81
CA ASN A 286 17.17 -0.12 2.56
C ASN A 286 16.88 1.08 1.61
N ALA A 287 15.61 1.41 1.38
CA ALA A 287 15.19 2.51 0.53
C ALA A 287 15.40 3.89 1.18
N ARG A 288 15.68 3.91 2.50
CA ARG A 288 15.90 5.14 3.28
C ARG A 288 14.68 6.07 3.35
N HIS A 289 13.49 5.48 3.22
CA HIS A 289 12.20 6.18 3.28
C HIS A 289 11.54 6.15 4.66
N HIS A 290 12.22 5.65 5.69
CA HIS A 290 11.75 5.70 7.08
C HIS A 290 12.78 6.39 7.97
N TYR A 291 12.30 7.27 8.85
CA TYR A 291 13.07 7.90 9.91
C TYR A 291 12.47 7.55 11.27
N TYR A 292 13.34 7.24 12.24
CA TYR A 292 12.97 6.95 13.62
C TYR A 292 13.52 8.05 14.52
N GLY A 293 12.63 8.76 15.19
CA GLY A 293 12.98 9.80 16.14
C GLY A 293 12.78 9.36 17.58
N ASP A 294 13.77 9.66 18.43
CA ASP A 294 13.70 9.45 19.88
C ASP A 294 14.18 10.71 20.61
N PHE A 295 13.24 11.42 21.24
CA PHE A 295 13.58 12.65 21.97
C PHE A 295 14.44 12.39 23.21
N VAL A 296 14.48 11.17 23.75
CA VAL A 296 15.29 10.85 24.93
C VAL A 296 16.77 10.80 24.58
N ASN A 297 17.09 10.23 23.41
CA ASN A 297 18.46 9.92 23.02
C ASN A 297 19.06 10.88 22.00
N GLN A 298 18.22 11.59 21.24
CA GLN A 298 18.66 12.36 20.07
C GLN A 298 18.37 13.86 20.19
N SER A 299 17.62 14.30 21.21
CA SER A 299 17.16 15.68 21.25
C SER A 299 18.27 16.68 21.50
N LYS A 300 18.23 17.76 20.73
CA LYS A 300 18.99 18.98 20.95
C LYS A 300 18.16 19.90 21.84
N PHE A 301 18.82 20.67 22.70
CA PHE A 301 18.19 21.72 23.51
C PHE A 301 18.44 23.09 22.88
N SER A 302 17.37 23.84 22.59
CA SER A 302 17.49 25.27 22.24
C SER A 302 17.19 26.16 23.45
N ILE A 303 17.93 27.25 23.64
CA ILE A 303 17.62 28.23 24.69
C ILE A 303 16.45 29.08 24.17
N PRO A 304 15.41 29.39 24.97
CA PRO A 304 14.35 30.30 24.52
C PRO A 304 14.99 31.64 24.12
N ASP A 305 14.56 32.23 23.01
CA ASP A 305 14.99 33.57 22.64
C ASP A 305 14.86 34.52 23.85
N LEU A 306 15.87 35.38 24.03
CA LEU A 306 16.01 36.34 25.14
C LEU A 306 14.80 37.30 25.29
N TYR A 307 13.84 37.23 24.38
CA TYR A 307 12.62 38.03 24.30
C TYR A 307 11.36 37.38 24.90
N GLY A 308 11.47 36.24 25.59
CA GLY A 308 10.49 35.85 26.60
C GLY A 308 9.08 35.53 26.10
N THR A 309 8.93 34.84 24.97
CA THR A 309 7.61 34.35 24.50
C THR A 309 7.06 33.18 25.32
N GLY A 310 7.85 32.61 26.24
CA GLY A 310 7.34 31.80 27.36
C GLY A 310 6.56 30.53 26.99
N GLN A 311 6.71 29.98 25.78
CA GLN A 311 5.97 28.77 25.36
C GLN A 311 6.91 27.58 25.12
N GLY A 312 6.84 26.61 26.05
CA GLY A 312 7.14 25.20 25.80
C GLY A 312 8.61 24.77 25.92
N CYS A 313 8.80 23.46 26.15
CA CYS A 313 10.14 22.86 26.15
C CYS A 313 10.76 22.89 24.76
N ASN A 314 12.08 23.06 24.75
CA ASN A 314 12.89 23.35 23.58
C ASN A 314 13.70 22.16 23.08
N TYR A 315 13.23 20.95 23.39
CA TYR A 315 13.82 19.71 22.88
C TYR A 315 13.30 19.46 21.47
N TYR A 316 14.23 19.34 20.53
CA TYR A 316 13.92 19.09 19.13
C TYR A 316 14.94 18.16 18.48
N ASN A 317 14.50 17.50 17.42
CA ASN A 317 15.35 16.73 16.53
C ASN A 317 15.33 17.42 15.15
N GLU A 318 16.44 17.37 14.42
CA GLU A 318 16.48 17.81 13.01
C GLU A 318 16.46 16.56 12.13
N VAL A 319 15.45 16.45 11.28
CA VAL A 319 15.31 15.39 10.29
C VAL A 319 15.70 15.96 8.95
N GLU A 320 16.67 15.34 8.28
CA GLU A 320 17.18 15.82 7.00
C GLU A 320 16.71 14.92 5.85
N ILE A 321 16.04 15.54 4.88
CA ILE A 321 15.59 14.90 3.64
C ILE A 321 16.44 15.46 2.51
N LYS A 322 17.20 14.61 1.83
CA LYS A 322 17.80 14.96 0.55
C LYS A 322 16.70 14.86 -0.49
N VAL A 323 16.49 15.90 -1.29
CA VAL A 323 15.59 15.92 -2.44
C VAL A 323 16.41 15.87 -3.73
N GLY A 324 16.05 14.93 -4.60
CA GLY A 324 16.69 14.73 -5.90
C GLY A 324 16.36 15.83 -6.92
N GLU A 325 17.13 15.89 -8.01
CA GLU A 325 16.80 16.79 -9.13
C GLU A 325 15.52 16.33 -9.85
N GLY A 326 14.71 17.28 -10.30
CA GLY A 326 13.49 17.01 -11.08
C GLY A 326 12.33 16.44 -10.27
N GLU A 327 12.37 16.51 -8.93
CA GLU A 327 11.25 16.14 -8.07
C GLU A 327 10.13 17.19 -8.18
N ASN A 328 8.96 16.79 -8.69
CA ASN A 328 7.82 17.70 -8.85
C ASN A 328 7.06 17.92 -7.53
N GLY A 329 7.24 17.02 -6.57
CA GLY A 329 6.73 17.13 -5.22
C GLY A 329 6.55 15.77 -4.58
N PHE A 330 6.26 15.79 -3.28
CA PHE A 330 6.04 14.58 -2.49
C PHE A 330 5.38 14.94 -1.16
N ILE A 331 4.94 13.92 -0.45
CA ILE A 331 4.43 14.04 0.92
C ILE A 331 5.37 13.35 1.91
N THR A 332 5.32 13.72 3.17
CA THR A 332 5.87 12.91 4.26
C THR A 332 4.89 12.90 5.43
N GLU A 333 4.70 11.73 6.01
CA GLU A 333 3.82 11.54 7.15
C GLU A 333 4.68 11.36 8.41
N LEU A 334 4.42 12.18 9.43
CA LEU A 334 5.03 12.05 10.75
C LEU A 334 3.98 11.56 11.73
N TRP A 335 4.23 10.42 12.36
CA TRP A 335 3.34 9.78 13.32
C TRP A 335 3.92 9.81 14.72
N VAL A 336 3.11 10.23 15.69
CA VAL A 336 3.50 10.30 17.10
C VAL A 336 2.50 9.57 17.99
N GLY A 337 3.01 8.60 18.73
CA GLY A 337 2.22 7.85 19.71
C GLY A 337 1.67 8.75 20.81
N LYS A 338 0.35 8.64 21.07
CA LYS A 338 -0.28 9.30 22.22
C LYS A 338 0.38 8.90 23.55
N PRO A 339 0.43 9.79 24.56
CA PRO A 339 -0.20 11.11 24.63
C PRO A 339 0.71 12.25 24.12
N ASN A 340 1.80 11.93 23.41
CA ASN A 340 2.75 12.94 22.99
C ASN A 340 2.20 13.78 21.83
N ILE A 341 2.59 15.05 21.80
CA ILE A 341 2.25 15.99 20.73
C ILE A 341 3.53 16.68 20.29
N VAL A 342 3.72 16.81 18.99
CA VAL A 342 4.86 17.51 18.40
C VAL A 342 4.39 18.57 17.40
N THR A 343 5.35 19.37 16.94
CA THR A 343 5.13 20.43 15.96
C THR A 343 6.38 20.55 15.12
N VAL A 344 6.24 21.06 13.89
CA VAL A 344 7.35 21.10 12.94
C VAL A 344 7.73 22.52 12.53
N SER A 345 9.00 22.70 12.24
CA SER A 345 9.55 23.80 11.43
C SER A 345 10.17 23.21 10.17
N VAL A 346 10.31 24.00 9.11
CA VAL A 346 10.92 23.54 7.86
C VAL A 346 11.96 24.54 7.40
N ARG A 347 13.18 24.08 7.11
CA ARG A 347 14.28 24.87 6.57
C ARG A 347 14.64 24.38 5.17
N SER A 348 14.69 25.30 4.23
CA SER A 348 15.06 25.03 2.84
C SER A 348 16.57 24.80 2.67
N PRO A 349 17.00 24.24 1.53
CA PRO A 349 18.42 24.12 1.19
C PRO A 349 19.17 25.46 1.17
N GLY A 350 18.51 26.56 0.77
CA GLY A 350 19.08 27.91 0.78
C GLY A 350 19.10 28.57 2.16
N GLY A 351 18.47 27.95 3.17
CA GLY A 351 18.47 28.42 4.56
C GLY A 351 17.28 29.31 4.94
N GLU A 352 16.29 29.48 4.06
CA GLU A 352 15.00 30.08 4.42
C GLU A 352 14.30 29.17 5.44
N LEU A 353 13.71 29.76 6.48
CA LEU A 353 13.13 29.03 7.60
C LEU A 353 11.65 29.38 7.75
N LEU A 354 10.79 28.37 7.57
CA LEU A 354 9.46 28.33 8.13
C LEU A 354 9.58 28.03 9.63
N PRO A 355 9.29 28.99 10.53
CA PRO A 355 9.34 28.74 11.97
C PRO A 355 8.32 27.69 12.40
N ARG A 356 8.39 27.28 13.67
CA ARG A 356 7.48 26.30 14.28
C ARG A 356 6.01 26.65 13.97
N VAL A 357 5.36 25.79 13.20
CA VAL A 357 3.96 25.95 12.81
C VAL A 357 3.07 25.62 14.03
N PRO A 358 2.23 26.56 14.50
CA PRO A 358 1.32 26.29 15.61
C PRO A 358 0.22 25.31 15.20
N ILE A 359 -0.23 24.48 16.14
CA ILE A 359 -1.37 23.60 15.91
C ILE A 359 -2.64 24.45 15.95
N LEU A 360 -3.11 24.84 14.77
CA LEU A 360 -4.38 25.52 14.59
C LEU A 360 -5.35 24.53 13.94
N ASN A 361 -6.44 24.21 14.64
CA ASN A 361 -7.45 23.29 14.11
C ASN A 361 -8.02 23.84 12.79
N GLY A 362 -7.77 23.12 11.69
CA GLY A 362 -8.39 23.39 10.38
C GLY A 362 -7.67 24.40 9.47
N SER A 363 -6.46 24.86 9.79
CA SER A 363 -5.65 25.65 8.84
C SER A 363 -4.66 24.74 8.09
N SER A 364 -4.72 24.77 6.76
CA SER A 364 -3.69 24.21 5.88
C SER A 364 -3.00 25.46 5.36
N ASP A 365 -1.94 25.83 6.05
CA ASP A 365 -1.17 26.97 5.62
C ASP A 365 -0.16 26.47 4.59
N ALA A 366 -0.31 26.96 3.36
CA ALA A 366 0.74 26.84 2.35
C ALA A 366 1.77 27.93 2.61
N TYR A 367 3.01 27.51 2.83
CA TYR A 367 4.14 28.40 3.06
C TYR A 367 5.02 28.40 1.82
N HIS A 368 5.10 29.56 1.18
CA HIS A 368 5.89 29.75 -0.03
C HIS A 368 7.33 30.16 0.32
N PHE A 369 8.29 29.30 0.00
CA PHE A 369 9.72 29.57 0.09
C PHE A 369 10.15 30.33 -1.16
N ILE A 370 10.44 31.63 -1.01
CA ILE A 370 10.61 32.55 -2.14
C ILE A 370 11.89 32.24 -2.93
N TYR A 371 12.98 31.89 -2.25
CA TYR A 371 14.27 31.66 -2.92
C TYR A 371 14.31 30.31 -3.65
N GLU A 372 13.60 29.32 -3.14
CA GLU A 372 13.49 27.98 -3.72
C GLU A 372 12.33 27.86 -4.70
N ASN A 373 11.36 28.79 -4.66
CA ASN A 373 10.09 28.71 -5.38
C ASN A 373 9.38 27.37 -5.10
N THR A 374 9.31 27.02 -3.82
CA THR A 374 8.72 25.78 -3.31
C THR A 374 7.59 26.12 -2.35
N ASP A 375 6.44 25.44 -2.50
CA ASP A 375 5.38 25.53 -1.51
C ASP A 375 5.44 24.33 -0.57
N VAL A 376 5.41 24.59 0.74
CA VAL A 376 5.32 23.56 1.78
C VAL A 376 4.01 23.74 2.52
N GLN A 377 3.20 22.69 2.57
CA GLN A 377 1.95 22.65 3.33
C GLN A 377 2.14 21.72 4.53
N VAL A 378 1.67 22.15 5.71
CA VAL A 378 1.73 21.36 6.94
C VAL A 378 0.33 21.24 7.51
N GLU A 379 -0.19 20.01 7.58
CA GLU A 379 -1.53 19.72 8.08
C GLU A 379 -1.46 18.81 9.32
N TYR A 380 -2.06 19.25 10.43
CA TYR A 380 -2.07 18.50 11.69
C TYR A 380 -3.37 17.73 11.89
N ARG A 381 -3.25 16.49 12.37
CA ARG A 381 -4.33 15.66 12.90
C ARG A 381 -3.91 15.13 14.26
N LEU A 382 -4.31 15.85 15.32
CA LEU A 382 -3.97 15.49 16.71
C LEU A 382 -4.49 14.12 17.14
N ILE A 383 -5.62 13.69 16.58
CA ILE A 383 -6.25 12.41 16.86
C ILE A 383 -6.70 11.86 15.51
N GLU A 384 -5.91 10.95 14.95
CA GLU A 384 -6.34 10.15 13.81
C GLU A 384 -7.37 9.11 14.27
N GLU A 385 -8.45 8.87 13.50
CA GLU A 385 -9.63 8.12 13.95
C GLU A 385 -9.41 6.60 14.10
N GLY A 386 -8.38 6.04 13.49
CA GLY A 386 -8.00 4.64 13.59
C GLY A 386 -7.27 4.32 14.89
N ILE A 387 -6.09 4.90 15.08
CA ILE A 387 -5.21 4.59 16.22
C ILE A 387 -5.27 5.65 17.32
N GLY A 388 -5.76 6.87 17.06
CA GLY A 388 -5.81 7.96 18.02
C GLY A 388 -4.47 8.64 18.30
N ASP A 389 -3.48 8.39 17.43
CA ASP A 389 -2.17 9.02 17.46
C ASP A 389 -2.19 10.32 16.64
N GLU A 390 -1.17 11.16 16.85
CA GLU A 390 -1.00 12.39 16.07
C GLU A 390 -0.36 12.07 14.72
N LEU A 391 -0.94 12.62 13.65
CA LEU A 391 -0.39 12.66 12.30
C LEU A 391 -0.09 14.10 11.90
N ILE A 392 1.13 14.36 11.44
CA ILE A 392 1.50 15.59 10.74
C ILE A 392 1.79 15.21 9.29
N PHE A 393 0.97 15.73 8.37
CA PHE A 393 1.08 15.50 6.95
C PHE A 393 1.74 16.71 6.29
N ILE A 394 2.94 16.52 5.73
CA ILE A 394 3.73 17.60 5.14
C ILE A 394 3.83 17.37 3.65
N ARG A 395 3.44 18.35 2.84
CA ARG A 395 3.45 18.27 1.37
C ARG A 395 4.42 19.31 0.81
N PHE A 396 5.35 18.86 -0.02
CA PHE A 396 6.29 19.68 -0.76
C PHE A 396 5.84 19.76 -2.22
N VAL A 397 5.58 20.96 -2.73
CA VAL A 397 5.18 21.20 -4.12
C VAL A 397 6.31 21.94 -4.83
N ASN A 398 6.80 21.37 -5.93
CA ASN A 398 7.98 21.84 -6.66
C ASN A 398 9.21 22.09 -5.75
N PRO A 399 9.64 21.11 -4.95
CA PRO A 399 10.79 21.27 -4.07
C PRO A 399 12.09 21.48 -4.84
N SER A 400 12.86 22.50 -4.48
CA SER A 400 14.22 22.65 -4.98
C SER A 400 15.11 21.46 -4.53
N PRO A 401 16.02 20.97 -5.38
CA PRO A 401 16.95 19.91 -5.00
C PRO A 401 17.91 20.38 -3.90
N GLY A 402 18.27 19.47 -3.00
CA GLY A 402 19.15 19.78 -1.87
C GLY A 402 18.68 19.14 -0.56
N ILE A 403 19.20 19.62 0.56
CA ILE A 403 18.85 19.10 1.88
C ILE A 403 17.79 20.02 2.51
N TRP A 404 16.59 19.48 2.67
CA TRP A 404 15.53 20.09 3.47
C TRP A 404 15.65 19.59 4.91
N THR A 405 15.57 20.49 5.88
CA THR A 405 15.59 20.12 7.31
C THR A 405 14.22 20.34 7.93
N ILE A 406 13.66 19.30 8.54
CA ILE A 406 12.43 19.38 9.35
C ILE A 406 12.84 19.36 10.82
N GLY A 407 12.61 20.47 11.53
CA GLY A 407 12.79 20.53 12.98
C GLY A 407 11.55 20.02 13.67
N VAL A 408 11.64 18.90 14.40
CA VAL A 408 10.52 18.29 15.13
C VAL A 408 10.63 18.65 16.61
N TYR A 409 9.68 19.44 17.11
CA TYR A 409 9.67 20.00 18.46
C TYR A 409 8.63 19.32 19.34
N ARG A 410 9.05 18.94 20.54
CA ARG A 410 8.13 18.48 21.57
C ARG A 410 7.19 19.61 22.03
N ASN A 411 5.93 19.29 22.29
CA ASN A 411 4.96 20.23 22.84
C ASN A 411 4.64 19.88 24.30
N ASP A 412 5.30 20.55 25.24
CA ASP A 412 5.27 20.20 26.67
C ASP A 412 4.14 20.85 27.47
N ASN A 413 3.16 21.48 26.81
CA ASN A 413 2.00 22.05 27.50
C ASN A 413 1.12 21.00 28.19
N ALA A 414 1.36 19.70 27.96
CA ALA A 414 0.72 18.59 28.67
C ALA A 414 1.37 18.35 30.03
N GLY A 415 1.27 19.28 30.99
CA GLY A 415 1.32 19.15 32.48
C GLY A 415 2.20 18.10 33.21
N TYR A 416 3.11 17.39 32.54
CA TYR A 416 3.79 16.17 33.02
C TYR A 416 5.32 16.30 32.93
N SER A 417 5.85 17.48 32.60
CA SER A 417 7.30 17.72 32.51
C SER A 417 7.85 18.23 33.84
N THR A 418 8.29 17.30 34.69
CA THR A 418 9.52 17.54 35.46
C THR A 418 10.61 16.67 34.84
N GLU A 419 11.87 17.11 34.92
CA GLU A 419 13.07 16.43 34.39
C GLU A 419 13.19 14.94 34.81
N ASN A 420 12.38 14.49 35.78
CA ASN A 420 12.33 13.12 36.30
C ASN A 420 11.32 12.18 35.60
N ASN A 421 10.61 12.61 34.55
CA ASN A 421 9.55 11.80 33.92
C ASN A 421 9.79 11.44 32.43
N MET A 422 11.04 11.55 31.95
CA MET A 422 11.45 10.94 30.67
C MET A 422 11.57 9.43 30.86
N VAL A 423 10.45 8.74 30.69
CA VAL A 423 10.44 7.28 30.63
C VAL A 423 11.08 6.87 29.31
N TRP A 424 12.05 5.98 29.37
CA TRP A 424 12.73 5.44 28.20
C TRP A 424 11.73 4.79 27.24
N GLY A 425 11.79 5.17 25.97
CA GLY A 425 10.94 4.61 24.92
C GLY A 425 9.49 5.12 24.89
N THR A 426 9.17 6.24 25.56
CA THR A 426 7.83 6.86 25.49
C THR A 426 7.75 8.04 24.52
N TRP A 427 8.84 8.69 24.13
CA TRP A 427 8.86 9.86 23.23
C TRP A 427 9.45 9.51 21.87
N ILE A 428 8.75 8.62 21.16
CA ILE A 428 9.14 8.10 19.85
C ILE A 428 8.21 8.69 18.80
N TYR A 429 8.75 9.02 17.64
CA TYR A 429 7.99 9.31 16.44
C TYR A 429 8.61 8.63 15.24
N HIS A 430 7.79 8.44 14.22
CA HIS A 430 8.20 7.86 12.96
C HIS A 430 7.88 8.84 11.83
N MET A 431 8.71 8.85 10.78
CA MET A 431 8.37 9.54 9.54
C MET A 431 8.56 8.59 8.38
N TRP A 432 7.63 8.63 7.43
CA TRP A 432 7.73 7.90 6.18
C TRP A 432 7.66 8.82 4.97
N LEU A 433 8.47 8.50 3.97
CA LEU A 433 8.35 8.98 2.59
C LEU A 433 7.53 7.96 1.78
N PRO A 434 6.95 8.37 0.63
CA PRO A 434 6.29 7.47 -0.30
C PRO A 434 7.16 6.28 -0.65
N ILE A 435 6.52 5.14 -0.94
CA ILE A 435 7.20 3.91 -1.32
C ILE A 435 8.03 4.12 -2.59
N THR A 436 9.11 3.34 -2.76
CA THR A 436 9.91 3.33 -4.00
C THR A 436 8.99 3.20 -5.23
N GLY A 437 9.25 4.06 -6.24
CA GLY A 437 8.44 4.17 -7.45
C GLY A 437 7.45 5.34 -7.43
N PHE A 438 7.00 5.79 -6.25
CA PHE A 438 6.13 6.97 -6.11
C PHE A 438 6.88 8.28 -5.97
N ILE A 439 8.14 8.21 -5.57
CA ILE A 439 9.06 9.35 -5.40
C ILE A 439 10.38 9.02 -6.13
N SER A 440 11.23 10.03 -6.37
CA SER A 440 12.57 9.78 -6.90
C SER A 440 13.42 8.96 -5.92
N GLU A 441 14.21 8.01 -6.44
CA GLU A 441 15.19 7.25 -5.64
C GLU A 441 16.32 8.15 -5.08
N ASP A 442 16.48 9.35 -5.63
CA ASP A 442 17.40 10.36 -5.11
C ASP A 442 16.82 11.20 -3.96
N THR A 443 15.55 11.00 -3.62
CA THR A 443 14.84 11.68 -2.53
C THR A 443 14.67 10.76 -1.32
N TYR A 444 15.43 10.98 -0.25
CA TYR A 444 15.49 10.07 0.89
C TYR A 444 15.93 10.75 2.19
N PHE A 445 15.72 10.09 3.34
CA PHE A 445 16.26 10.54 4.62
C PHE A 445 17.77 10.32 4.73
N LEU A 446 18.51 11.36 5.12
CA LEU A 446 19.96 11.25 5.34
C LEU A 446 20.28 10.27 6.47
N GLU A 447 19.57 10.38 7.59
CA GLU A 447 19.69 9.47 8.75
C GLU A 447 18.49 8.51 8.85
N SER A 448 18.28 7.69 7.81
CA SER A 448 17.18 6.72 7.79
C SER A 448 17.33 5.60 8.82
N ASN A 449 16.21 4.99 9.20
CA ASN A 449 16.15 3.83 10.08
C ASN A 449 15.53 2.60 9.35
N PRO A 450 16.17 1.42 9.37
CA PRO A 450 15.69 0.26 8.62
C PRO A 450 14.75 -0.69 9.41
N THR A 451 14.28 -0.32 10.61
CA THR A 451 13.61 -1.26 11.54
C THR A 451 12.09 -1.20 11.59
N VAL A 452 11.44 -0.27 10.89
CA VAL A 452 9.98 -0.23 10.71
C VAL A 452 9.69 0.10 9.24
N THR A 453 9.98 -0.89 8.39
CA THR A 453 9.96 -0.75 6.92
C THR A 453 9.03 -1.76 6.26
N ILE A 454 8.19 -2.42 7.05
CA ILE A 454 7.16 -3.32 6.53
C ILE A 454 6.04 -2.48 5.99
N THR A 455 5.73 -2.64 4.71
CA THR A 455 4.69 -1.84 4.05
C THR A 455 3.30 -2.28 4.48
N GLU A 456 2.36 -1.35 4.54
CA GLU A 456 0.95 -1.70 4.59
C GLU A 456 0.53 -2.35 3.25
N PRO A 457 -0.30 -3.40 3.21
CA PRO A 457 -1.06 -3.96 4.33
C PRO A 457 -0.41 -5.17 5.02
N SER A 458 0.90 -5.38 4.88
CA SER A 458 1.60 -6.50 5.53
C SER A 458 1.74 -6.29 7.06
N THR A 459 1.32 -5.14 7.56
CA THR A 459 1.22 -4.77 8.97
C THR A 459 -0.03 -5.33 9.65
N ALA A 460 -1.02 -5.79 8.87
CA ALA A 460 -2.21 -6.45 9.39
C ALA A 460 -1.86 -7.69 10.25
N GLU A 461 -2.55 -7.85 11.38
CA GLU A 461 -2.23 -8.87 12.38
C GLU A 461 -2.42 -10.30 11.86
N SER A 462 -3.59 -10.60 11.31
CA SER A 462 -4.00 -11.97 10.92
C SER A 462 -3.45 -12.44 9.56
N PRO A 463 -3.33 -11.61 8.52
CA PRO A 463 -2.62 -11.96 7.30
C PRO A 463 -1.15 -12.31 7.56
N MET A 464 -0.63 -13.24 6.77
CA MET A 464 0.78 -13.64 6.84
C MET A 464 1.63 -12.68 5.99
N GLY A 465 2.43 -11.86 6.66
CA GLY A 465 3.47 -11.02 6.04
C GLY A 465 4.72 -11.85 5.73
N VAL A 466 5.22 -11.75 4.50
CA VAL A 466 6.33 -12.55 4.00
C VAL A 466 7.50 -11.68 3.60
N ALA A 467 8.64 -11.83 4.29
CA ALA A 467 9.90 -11.22 3.88
C ALA A 467 10.68 -12.08 2.90
N THR A 468 11.71 -11.47 2.32
CA THR A 468 12.53 -12.08 1.29
C THR A 468 13.91 -12.45 1.83
N TYR A 469 14.35 -13.67 1.51
CA TYR A 469 15.75 -14.07 1.64
C TYR A 469 16.31 -14.53 0.29
N ASN A 470 17.64 -14.54 0.20
CA ASN A 470 18.40 -15.07 -0.92
C ASN A 470 18.80 -16.51 -0.63
N ASP A 471 18.27 -17.46 -1.40
CA ASP A 471 18.51 -18.89 -1.22
C ASP A 471 19.91 -19.35 -1.66
N LEU A 472 20.64 -18.55 -2.46
CA LEU A 472 21.99 -18.90 -2.91
C LEU A 472 23.01 -18.84 -1.77
N ASN A 473 22.85 -17.89 -0.86
CA ASN A 473 23.78 -17.65 0.25
C ASN A 473 23.11 -17.70 1.63
N ASN A 474 21.80 -17.95 1.68
CA ASN A 474 20.99 -18.03 2.90
C ASN A 474 21.02 -16.73 3.73
N SER A 475 21.13 -15.57 3.07
CA SER A 475 21.09 -14.25 3.71
C SER A 475 19.74 -13.57 3.50
N LEU A 476 19.34 -12.67 4.40
CA LEU A 476 18.20 -11.78 4.15
C LEU A 476 18.47 -10.90 2.93
N TYR A 477 17.42 -10.63 2.15
CA TYR A 477 17.51 -9.65 1.07
C TYR A 477 17.57 -8.24 1.67
N ILE A 478 18.54 -7.44 1.22
CA ILE A 478 18.86 -6.16 1.86
C ILE A 478 17.69 -5.16 1.79
N ASN A 479 16.90 -5.21 0.73
CA ASN A 479 15.75 -4.32 0.55
C ASN A 479 14.48 -4.90 1.18
N SER A 480 14.47 -6.15 1.67
CA SER A 480 13.26 -6.72 2.30
C SER A 480 12.81 -5.85 3.48
N GLY A 481 11.54 -5.45 3.46
CA GLY A 481 10.88 -4.82 4.59
C GLY A 481 11.06 -5.66 5.84
N ARG A 482 11.42 -5.02 6.95
CA ARG A 482 11.81 -5.71 8.18
C ARG A 482 11.53 -4.88 9.44
N GLY A 483 11.49 -5.63 10.53
CA GLY A 483 11.38 -5.15 11.89
C GLY A 483 9.92 -5.08 12.37
N TYR A 484 9.71 -4.51 13.54
CA TYR A 484 8.38 -4.50 14.15
C TYR A 484 7.46 -3.52 13.42
N THR A 485 6.15 -3.70 13.55
CA THR A 485 5.17 -2.63 13.30
C THR A 485 5.37 -1.47 14.29
N MET A 486 4.77 -0.31 14.03
CA MET A 486 4.86 0.85 14.94
C MET A 486 4.37 0.52 16.36
N ASN A 487 3.32 -0.32 16.48
CA ASN A 487 2.81 -0.83 17.76
C ASN A 487 3.56 -2.06 18.32
N ARG A 488 4.77 -2.35 17.79
CA ARG A 488 5.69 -3.41 18.24
C ARG A 488 5.20 -4.86 18.06
N GLN A 489 4.27 -5.10 17.14
CA GLN A 489 3.93 -6.46 16.72
C GLN A 489 5.09 -7.06 15.91
N ILE A 490 5.33 -8.35 16.10
CA ILE A 490 6.35 -9.09 15.34
C ILE A 490 5.80 -9.34 13.94
N LYS A 491 6.37 -8.64 12.97
CA LYS A 491 6.27 -8.93 11.54
C LYS A 491 7.69 -8.90 10.95
N PRO A 492 7.92 -9.45 9.75
CA PRO A 492 7.03 -10.36 9.03
C PRO A 492 6.93 -11.70 9.75
N ASP A 493 5.93 -12.52 9.40
CA ASP A 493 5.67 -13.81 10.06
C ASP A 493 6.71 -14.87 9.68
N PHE A 494 7.15 -14.85 8.41
CA PHE A 494 8.22 -15.73 7.93
C PHE A 494 8.95 -15.12 6.73
N VAL A 495 9.99 -15.82 6.27
CA VAL A 495 10.76 -15.45 5.08
C VAL A 495 10.65 -16.53 4.00
N ALA A 496 10.64 -16.12 2.73
CA ALA A 496 10.66 -17.02 1.57
C ALA A 496 11.75 -16.60 0.57
N PRO A 497 12.22 -17.50 -0.31
CA PRO A 497 13.12 -17.13 -1.39
C PRO A 497 12.42 -16.14 -2.33
N GLY A 498 13.01 -14.96 -2.50
CA GLY A 498 12.45 -13.88 -3.31
C GLY A 498 13.47 -13.15 -4.19
N VAL A 499 14.75 -13.53 -4.12
CA VAL A 499 15.81 -12.92 -4.93
C VAL A 499 16.05 -13.78 -6.16
N CYS A 500 15.70 -13.24 -7.35
CA CYS A 500 15.68 -13.98 -8.62
C CYS A 500 14.82 -15.25 -8.45
N VAL A 501 13.50 -15.19 -8.67
CA VAL A 501 12.61 -16.37 -8.47
C VAL A 501 12.14 -16.94 -9.80
N ILE A 502 11.91 -18.27 -9.83
CA ILE A 502 12.30 -19.10 -10.98
C ILE A 502 11.19 -20.10 -11.28
N ILE A 503 10.78 -20.18 -12.55
CA ILE A 503 9.69 -21.04 -12.98
C ILE A 503 10.03 -21.70 -14.32
N GLY A 504 10.07 -23.04 -14.33
CA GLY A 504 10.34 -23.82 -15.54
C GLY A 504 11.80 -24.24 -15.68
N GLY A 505 12.05 -25.56 -15.65
CA GLY A 505 13.38 -26.13 -15.75
C GLY A 505 13.92 -26.12 -17.17
N LYS A 506 14.72 -25.12 -17.52
CA LYS A 506 15.86 -25.33 -18.44
C LYS A 506 17.14 -25.04 -17.67
N VAL A 507 17.90 -26.10 -17.47
CA VAL A 507 19.20 -26.10 -16.82
C VAL A 507 20.15 -25.24 -17.68
N CYS A 508 20.67 -24.13 -17.16
CA CYS A 508 21.86 -23.52 -17.75
C CYS A 508 22.98 -24.55 -17.73
N ALA A 509 23.44 -24.95 -18.92
CA ALA A 509 24.71 -25.62 -19.07
C ALA A 509 25.78 -24.71 -18.43
N LYS A 510 26.52 -25.27 -17.46
CA LYS A 510 27.69 -24.61 -16.88
C LYS A 510 28.68 -24.33 -18.01
N GLU A 511 28.85 -23.07 -18.39
CA GLU A 511 30.10 -22.65 -19.02
C GLU A 511 31.13 -22.37 -17.92
N ARG A 512 32.34 -22.85 -18.20
CA ARG A 512 33.48 -23.00 -17.28
C ARG A 512 34.18 -21.70 -16.98
#